data_AF-F2CUE5-F1
#
_entry.id   AF-F2CUE5-F1
#
_cell.length_a   1.000
_cell.length_b   1.000
_cell.length_c   1.000
_cell.angle_alpha   90.00
_cell.angle_beta   90.00
_cell.angle_gamma   90.00
#
_symmetry.space_group_name_H-M   'P 1'
#
loop_
_entity.id
_entity.type
_entity.pdbx_description
1 polymer ?
#
loop_
_entity_poly.entity_id
_entity_poly.type
_entity_poly.pdbx_seq_one_letter_code
_entity_poly.pdbx_strand_id
1 'polypeptide(L)'
;MAAPTTFSGEVWAELRLADARDVPHIHSLIHQMAEFELLTDLFAATHELLASTLFPTPQPAPFASFTALILDFSPSPVPSSADTVGSRRLDLSASPLADPEAAAFPSPRGGGRVTAGFVICFPNYSTFLAKPGLYVEDIFVRAPWRRRGLGRMMLSAVAGRAAEIGMGRVEWCVLDWNQNAIDFYEGMGAEVFKQWRICRLTGAALDKYKGAGGSQGEEEDAGGKAE
;
A
#
# COMPACT_ATOMS: atom_id res chain seq x y z
N MET A 1 11.28 21.72 17.29
CA MET A 1 10.13 20.88 16.88
C MET A 1 8.90 21.77 16.80
N ALA A 2 8.09 21.65 15.76
CA ALA A 2 6.80 22.33 15.69
C ALA A 2 5.87 21.80 16.80
N ALA A 3 4.94 22.63 17.28
CA ALA A 3 3.93 22.18 18.23
C ALA A 3 3.02 21.11 17.58
N PRO A 4 2.63 20.05 18.31
CA PRO A 4 1.72 19.04 17.77
C PRO A 4 0.39 19.67 17.32
N THR A 5 -0.12 19.24 16.17
CA THR A 5 -1.48 19.61 15.77
C THR A 5 -2.46 18.71 16.52
N THR A 6 -3.41 19.32 17.21
CA THR A 6 -4.44 18.59 17.96
C THR A 6 -5.73 18.53 17.14
N PHE A 7 -6.25 17.32 16.97
CA PHE A 7 -7.53 17.03 16.35
C PHE A 7 -8.53 16.67 17.45
N SER A 8 -9.68 17.32 17.45
CA SER A 8 -10.75 17.13 18.45
C SER A 8 -12.11 17.28 17.81
N GLY A 9 -13.15 16.73 18.45
CA GLY A 9 -14.51 16.75 17.91
C GLY A 9 -14.65 15.85 16.69
N GLU A 10 -15.53 16.22 15.76
CA GLU A 10 -15.74 15.43 14.55
C GLU A 10 -14.62 15.67 13.52
N VAL A 11 -14.05 14.58 13.01
CA VAL A 11 -13.08 14.61 11.90
C VAL A 11 -13.48 13.59 10.84
N TRP A 12 -13.07 13.83 9.60
CA TRP A 12 -13.44 13.02 8.44
C TRP A 12 -12.20 12.35 7.85
N ALA A 13 -12.18 11.03 7.91
CA ALA A 13 -11.24 10.20 7.18
C ALA A 13 -11.74 10.00 5.75
N GLU A 14 -10.89 10.27 4.76
CA GLU A 14 -11.12 9.98 3.36
C GLU A 14 -9.99 9.07 2.85
N LEU A 15 -10.36 7.94 2.28
CA LEU A 15 -9.49 7.13 1.44
C LEU A 15 -9.77 7.49 -0.01
N ARG A 16 -8.76 8.00 -0.71
CA ARG A 16 -8.87 8.45 -2.10
C ARG A 16 -7.75 7.90 -2.97
N LEU A 17 -7.97 7.89 -4.27
CA LEU A 17 -6.90 7.68 -5.25
C LEU A 17 -5.80 8.74 -5.04
N ALA A 18 -4.55 8.28 -5.06
CA ALA A 18 -3.40 9.14 -5.08
C ALA A 18 -3.17 9.71 -6.48
N ASP A 19 -2.50 10.85 -6.57
CA ASP A 19 -1.96 11.39 -7.81
C ASP A 19 -0.49 11.81 -7.63
N ALA A 20 0.15 12.28 -8.70
CA ALA A 20 1.58 12.62 -8.69
C ALA A 20 1.98 13.65 -7.62
N ARG A 21 1.04 14.48 -7.12
CA ARG A 21 1.32 15.44 -6.03
C ARG A 21 1.48 14.76 -4.67
N ASP A 22 0.99 13.53 -4.53
CA ASP A 22 1.13 12.73 -3.30
C ASP A 22 2.51 12.05 -3.18
N VAL A 23 3.33 12.03 -4.24
CA VAL A 23 4.63 11.33 -4.26
C VAL A 23 5.54 11.66 -3.06
N PRO A 24 5.75 12.92 -2.65
CA PRO A 24 6.58 13.22 -1.48
C PRO A 24 6.02 12.62 -0.18
N HIS A 25 4.68 12.57 -0.05
CA HIS A 25 4.01 12.00 1.12
C HIS A 25 4.07 10.48 1.10
N ILE A 26 3.85 9.85 -0.06
CA ILE A 26 4.01 8.40 -0.23
C ILE A 26 5.43 7.99 0.14
N HIS A 27 6.44 8.69 -0.37
CA HIS A 27 7.85 8.43 -0.05
C HIS A 27 8.13 8.51 1.45
N SER A 28 7.67 9.59 2.10
CA SER A 28 7.84 9.79 3.54
C SER A 28 7.10 8.72 4.36
N LEU A 29 5.91 8.29 3.93
CA LEU A 29 5.16 7.23 4.59
C LEU A 29 5.83 5.86 4.43
N ILE A 30 6.38 5.54 3.26
CA ILE A 30 7.14 4.29 3.04
C ILE A 30 8.39 4.30 3.95
N HIS A 31 9.07 5.44 4.09
CA HIS A 31 10.19 5.57 5.03
C HIS A 31 9.75 5.30 6.48
N GLN A 32 8.66 5.92 6.95
CA GLN A 32 8.13 5.66 8.30
C GLN A 32 7.70 4.20 8.51
N MET A 33 7.17 3.56 7.48
CA MET A 33 6.85 2.14 7.50
C MET A 33 8.12 1.30 7.63
N ALA A 34 9.16 1.60 6.84
CA ALA A 34 10.45 0.93 6.93
C ALA A 34 11.10 1.11 8.31
N GLU A 35 11.01 2.29 8.93
CA GLU A 35 11.44 2.51 10.32
C GLU A 35 10.65 1.66 11.31
N PHE A 36 9.33 1.61 11.16
CA PHE A 36 8.45 0.81 12.03
C PHE A 36 8.75 -0.69 11.93
N GLU A 37 9.11 -1.17 10.74
CA GLU A 37 9.41 -2.58 10.47
C GLU A 37 10.89 -2.94 10.68
N LEU A 38 11.75 -1.97 11.04
CA LEU A 38 13.21 -2.12 11.14
C LEU A 38 13.86 -2.57 9.82
N LEU A 39 13.35 -2.05 8.70
CA LEU A 39 13.77 -2.37 7.32
C LEU A 39 14.31 -1.15 6.56
N THR A 40 14.76 -0.11 7.25
CA THR A 40 15.31 1.11 6.61
C THR A 40 16.49 0.82 5.67
N ASP A 41 17.26 -0.23 5.93
CA ASP A 41 18.39 -0.64 5.07
C ASP A 41 17.93 -1.11 3.67
N LEU A 42 16.65 -1.47 3.51
CA LEU A 42 16.04 -1.84 2.23
C LEU A 42 15.40 -0.65 1.51
N PHE A 43 15.30 0.51 2.15
CA PHE A 43 14.62 1.67 1.60
C PHE A 43 15.50 2.38 0.54
N ALA A 44 15.24 2.06 -0.72
CA ALA A 44 15.92 2.68 -1.87
C ALA A 44 14.99 3.53 -2.74
N ALA A 45 13.73 3.69 -2.35
CA ALA A 45 12.75 4.45 -3.13
C ALA A 45 13.16 5.93 -3.21
N THR A 46 12.96 6.54 -4.37
CA THR A 46 13.13 7.98 -4.59
C THR A 46 11.83 8.58 -5.12
N HIS A 47 11.67 9.90 -5.04
CA HIS A 47 10.50 10.56 -5.63
C HIS A 47 10.37 10.28 -7.14
N GLU A 48 11.48 10.25 -7.88
CA GLU A 48 11.50 9.97 -9.32
C GLU A 48 11.07 8.53 -9.63
N LEU A 49 11.60 7.55 -8.88
CA LEU A 49 11.23 6.14 -9.05
C LEU A 49 9.75 5.92 -8.72
N LEU A 50 9.25 6.53 -7.64
CA LEU A 50 7.83 6.42 -7.28
C LEU A 50 6.93 7.11 -8.31
N ALA A 51 7.29 8.30 -8.79
CA ALA A 51 6.52 9.00 -9.81
C ALA A 51 6.43 8.20 -11.12
N SER A 52 7.56 7.67 -11.60
CA SER A 52 7.62 6.91 -12.86
C SER A 52 6.88 5.57 -12.81
N THR A 53 6.82 4.92 -11.64
CA THR A 53 6.18 3.60 -11.48
C THR A 53 4.71 3.68 -11.08
N LEU A 54 4.34 4.57 -10.15
CA LEU A 54 2.96 4.70 -9.66
C LEU A 54 2.11 5.62 -10.53
N PHE A 55 2.71 6.60 -11.21
CA PHE A 55 2.01 7.61 -12.00
C PHE A 55 2.60 7.78 -13.42
N PRO A 56 2.76 6.69 -14.20
CA PRO A 56 3.27 6.79 -15.57
C PRO A 56 2.30 7.59 -16.45
N THR A 57 2.82 8.13 -17.55
CA THR A 57 2.02 8.84 -18.57
C THR A 57 2.06 8.07 -19.89
N PRO A 58 0.91 7.66 -20.46
CA PRO A 58 -0.45 7.85 -19.94
C PRO A 58 -0.74 7.01 -18.70
N GLN A 59 -1.59 7.54 -17.79
CA GLN A 59 -1.92 6.85 -16.55
C GLN A 59 -2.93 5.73 -16.82
N PRO A 60 -2.60 4.46 -16.51
CA PRO A 60 -3.54 3.36 -16.67
C PRO A 60 -4.68 3.43 -15.65
N ALA A 61 -5.75 2.67 -15.90
CA ALA A 61 -6.92 2.66 -15.03
C ALA A 61 -6.57 2.11 -13.63
N PRO A 62 -7.01 2.78 -12.54
CA PRO A 62 -6.84 2.27 -11.18
C PRO A 62 -7.40 0.86 -11.02
N PHE A 63 -6.77 0.07 -10.16
CA PHE A 63 -7.04 -1.34 -9.90
C PHE A 63 -6.82 -2.28 -11.09
N ALA A 64 -6.54 -1.77 -12.30
CA ALA A 64 -6.02 -2.54 -13.44
C ALA A 64 -4.52 -2.34 -13.66
N SER A 65 -3.87 -1.54 -12.81
CA SER A 65 -2.43 -1.31 -12.73
C SER A 65 -2.01 -1.02 -11.29
N PHE A 66 -0.73 -0.71 -11.05
CA PHE A 66 -0.30 -0.10 -9.81
C PHE A 66 -1.24 1.04 -9.41
N THR A 67 -1.69 0.99 -8.16
CA THR A 67 -2.67 1.91 -7.60
C THR A 67 -2.24 2.26 -6.19
N ALA A 68 -2.01 3.55 -5.97
CA ALA A 68 -1.78 4.11 -4.65
C ALA A 68 -3.05 4.79 -4.14
N LEU A 69 -3.40 4.55 -2.88
CA LEU A 69 -4.47 5.22 -2.15
C LEU A 69 -3.88 6.03 -1.01
N ILE A 70 -4.42 7.21 -0.75
CA ILE A 70 -4.05 8.07 0.38
C ILE A 70 -5.21 8.12 1.38
N LEU A 71 -4.86 7.93 2.65
CA LEU A 71 -5.75 8.21 3.78
C LEU A 71 -5.49 9.64 4.26
N ASP A 72 -6.43 10.54 3.97
CA ASP A 72 -6.43 11.91 4.46
C ASP A 72 -7.42 12.10 5.62
N PHE A 73 -7.09 12.99 6.53
CA PHE A 73 -7.98 13.50 7.57
C PHE A 73 -8.30 14.95 7.35
N SER A 74 -9.58 15.30 7.44
CA SER A 74 -10.05 16.68 7.41
C SER A 74 -10.71 17.07 8.73
N PRO A 75 -10.48 18.28 9.24
CA PRO A 75 -11.23 18.85 10.36
C PRO A 75 -12.66 19.28 9.95
N SER A 76 -12.99 19.20 8.66
CA SER A 76 -14.29 19.59 8.11
C SER A 76 -14.87 18.46 7.26
N PRO A 77 -16.20 18.41 7.04
CA PRO A 77 -16.81 17.46 6.14
C PRO A 77 -16.15 17.48 4.76
N VAL A 78 -15.81 16.29 4.27
CA VAL A 78 -15.24 16.09 2.95
C VAL A 78 -16.34 15.64 1.99
N PRO A 79 -16.70 16.43 0.96
CA PRO A 79 -17.57 15.97 -0.10
C PRO A 79 -16.91 14.81 -0.83
N SER A 80 -17.68 13.75 -1.13
CA SER A 80 -17.19 12.67 -1.97
C SER A 80 -16.85 13.22 -3.35
N SER A 81 -15.68 12.84 -3.86
CA SER A 81 -15.22 13.11 -5.22
C SER A 81 -15.22 11.81 -6.04
N ALA A 82 -14.96 11.90 -7.34
CA ALA A 82 -14.78 10.72 -8.19
C ALA A 82 -13.58 9.85 -7.75
N ASP A 83 -12.60 10.45 -7.06
CA ASP A 83 -11.40 9.77 -6.58
C ASP A 83 -11.61 9.10 -5.21
N THR A 84 -12.74 9.35 -4.54
CA THR A 84 -13.01 8.84 -3.20
C THR A 84 -13.37 7.35 -3.26
N VAL A 85 -12.56 6.52 -2.60
CA VAL A 85 -12.76 5.06 -2.52
C VAL A 85 -13.50 4.69 -1.23
N GLY A 86 -13.36 5.47 -0.17
CA GLY A 86 -14.11 5.27 1.06
C GLY A 86 -14.00 6.47 1.99
N SER A 87 -14.97 6.64 2.89
CA SER A 87 -14.96 7.71 3.88
C SER A 87 -15.57 7.25 5.20
N ARG A 88 -15.14 7.87 6.29
CA ARG A 88 -15.62 7.59 7.64
C ARG A 88 -15.48 8.83 8.50
N ARG A 89 -16.53 9.11 9.27
CA ARG A 89 -16.48 10.12 10.34
C ARG A 89 -15.93 9.48 11.61
N LEU A 90 -15.02 10.16 12.28
CA LEU A 90 -14.54 9.81 13.62
C LEU A 90 -14.94 10.91 14.60
N ASP A 91 -15.37 10.50 15.79
CA ASP A 91 -15.57 11.40 16.92
C ASP A 91 -14.35 11.32 17.85
N LEU A 92 -13.62 12.42 17.95
CA LEU A 92 -12.45 12.61 18.81
C LEU A 92 -12.76 13.54 19.99
N SER A 93 -14.04 13.78 20.31
CA SER A 93 -14.45 14.63 21.44
C SER A 93 -13.96 14.08 22.79
N ALA A 94 -14.14 12.77 23.02
CA ALA A 94 -13.77 12.11 24.27
C ALA A 94 -12.26 11.87 24.43
N SER A 95 -11.53 11.79 23.31
CA SER A 95 -10.09 11.56 23.29
C SER A 95 -9.45 12.28 22.10
N PRO A 96 -9.14 13.58 22.25
CA PRO A 96 -8.41 14.33 21.25
C PRO A 96 -7.10 13.65 20.84
N LEU A 97 -6.75 13.76 19.58
CA LEU A 97 -5.55 13.17 19.00
C LEU A 97 -4.51 14.27 18.78
N ALA A 98 -3.31 14.07 19.32
CA ALA A 98 -2.16 14.91 19.01
C ALA A 98 -1.31 14.24 17.92
N ASP A 99 -1.13 14.93 16.79
CA ASP A 99 -0.23 14.53 15.72
C ASP A 99 1.00 15.46 15.73
N PRO A 100 2.16 14.99 16.24
CA PRO A 100 3.38 15.80 16.31
C PRO A 100 3.99 16.11 14.94
N GLU A 101 3.63 15.36 13.90
CA GLU A 101 4.22 15.51 12.56
C GLU A 101 3.20 15.99 11.52
N ALA A 102 1.99 16.39 11.92
CA ALA A 102 0.96 16.88 11.01
C ALA A 102 1.45 17.96 10.03
N ALA A 103 2.32 18.87 10.51
CA ALA A 103 2.91 19.92 9.68
C ALA A 103 3.85 19.39 8.57
N ALA A 104 4.38 18.17 8.73
CA ALA A 104 5.21 17.49 7.72
C ALA A 104 4.39 16.66 6.73
N PHE A 105 3.09 16.44 7.00
CA PHE A 105 2.19 15.67 6.13
C PHE A 105 0.94 16.46 5.68
N PRO A 106 1.05 17.71 5.19
CA PRO A 106 -0.10 18.43 4.67
C PRO A 106 -0.60 17.77 3.38
N SER A 107 -1.87 17.37 3.34
CA SER A 107 -2.43 16.79 2.12
C SER A 107 -2.39 17.80 0.97
N PRO A 108 -1.97 17.40 -0.25
CA PRO A 108 -1.97 18.28 -1.41
C PRO A 108 -3.39 18.67 -1.87
N ARG A 109 -4.43 18.03 -1.31
CA ARG A 109 -5.84 18.44 -1.52
C ARG A 109 -6.22 19.70 -0.71
N GLY A 110 -5.35 20.17 0.19
CA GLY A 110 -5.55 21.40 0.95
C GLY A 110 -6.68 21.31 1.99
N GLY A 111 -7.27 22.44 2.36
CA GLY A 111 -8.42 22.46 3.29
C GLY A 111 -8.10 22.01 4.72
N GLY A 112 -6.87 22.24 5.18
CA GLY A 112 -6.41 21.83 6.52
C GLY A 112 -6.27 20.31 6.67
N ARG A 113 -6.23 19.56 5.56
CA ARG A 113 -6.13 18.11 5.58
C ARG A 113 -4.72 17.63 5.87
N VAL A 114 -4.61 16.51 6.54
CA VAL A 114 -3.34 15.84 6.85
C VAL A 114 -3.36 14.41 6.31
N THR A 115 -2.29 14.03 5.66
CA THR A 115 -2.08 12.66 5.18
C THR A 115 -1.62 11.78 6.35
N ALA A 116 -2.36 10.69 6.58
CA ALA A 116 -2.22 9.83 7.74
C ALA A 116 -1.85 8.38 7.39
N GLY A 117 -1.88 8.00 6.12
CA GLY A 117 -1.57 6.63 5.70
C GLY A 117 -1.73 6.42 4.21
N PHE A 118 -1.39 5.22 3.75
CA PHE A 118 -1.47 4.86 2.35
C PHE A 118 -1.73 3.36 2.15
N VAL A 119 -2.17 3.01 0.94
CA VAL A 119 -2.17 1.63 0.43
C VAL A 119 -1.51 1.62 -0.94
N ILE A 120 -0.65 0.64 -1.23
CA ILE A 120 -0.22 0.32 -2.59
C ILE A 120 -0.74 -1.06 -2.95
N CYS A 121 -1.42 -1.18 -4.09
CA CYS A 121 -1.88 -2.45 -4.62
C CYS A 121 -1.74 -2.51 -6.14
N PHE A 122 -1.74 -3.72 -6.68
CA PHE A 122 -1.62 -3.98 -8.11
C PHE A 122 -2.34 -5.28 -8.50
N PRO A 123 -2.70 -5.48 -9.78
CA PRO A 123 -3.35 -6.69 -10.21
C PRO A 123 -2.45 -7.93 -10.09
N ASN A 124 -3.02 -9.04 -9.67
CA ASN A 124 -2.43 -10.36 -9.81
C ASN A 124 -3.38 -11.30 -10.55
N TYR A 125 -3.01 -12.57 -10.72
CA TYR A 125 -3.85 -13.55 -11.40
C TYR A 125 -3.88 -14.88 -10.66
N SER A 126 -5.05 -15.51 -10.61
CA SER A 126 -5.23 -16.88 -10.13
C SER A 126 -5.44 -17.81 -11.31
N THR A 127 -4.49 -18.71 -11.56
CA THR A 127 -4.61 -19.73 -12.59
C THR A 127 -5.71 -20.74 -12.26
N PHE A 128 -5.91 -21.07 -10.99
CA PHE A 128 -6.97 -21.99 -10.55
C PHE A 128 -8.37 -21.40 -10.68
N LEU A 129 -8.54 -20.10 -10.41
CA LEU A 129 -9.84 -19.42 -10.59
C LEU A 129 -10.04 -18.91 -12.02
N ALA A 130 -8.98 -18.90 -12.84
CA ALA A 130 -8.92 -18.20 -14.13
C ALA A 130 -9.42 -16.75 -14.05
N LYS A 131 -9.10 -16.04 -12.96
CA LYS A 131 -9.58 -14.68 -12.67
C LYS A 131 -8.44 -13.76 -12.23
N PRO A 132 -8.51 -12.46 -12.58
CA PRO A 132 -7.66 -11.45 -11.96
C PRO A 132 -7.97 -11.31 -10.47
N GLY A 133 -7.00 -10.82 -9.72
CA GLY A 133 -7.11 -10.43 -8.32
C GLY A 133 -6.36 -9.12 -8.06
N LEU A 134 -6.30 -8.70 -6.80
CA LEU A 134 -5.39 -7.65 -6.34
C LEU A 134 -4.39 -8.23 -5.36
N TYR A 135 -3.15 -7.76 -5.46
CA TYR A 135 -2.15 -7.91 -4.42
C TYR A 135 -1.98 -6.55 -3.72
N VAL A 136 -2.12 -6.53 -2.40
CA VAL A 136 -1.79 -5.35 -1.58
C VAL A 136 -0.34 -5.51 -1.14
N GLU A 137 0.53 -4.66 -1.68
CA GLU A 137 1.95 -4.63 -1.31
C GLU A 137 2.10 -4.09 0.10
N ASP A 138 1.56 -2.89 0.32
CA ASP A 138 1.75 -2.14 1.55
C ASP A 138 0.44 -1.53 2.02
N ILE A 139 0.23 -1.56 3.33
CA ILE A 139 -0.84 -0.85 4.02
C ILE A 139 -0.28 -0.26 5.32
N PHE A 140 -0.28 1.07 5.41
CA PHE A 140 0.31 1.75 6.55
C PHE A 140 -0.55 2.92 7.03
N VAL A 141 -0.60 3.06 8.36
CA VAL A 141 -1.22 4.19 9.04
C VAL A 141 -0.19 4.75 10.02
N ARG A 142 0.03 6.06 9.99
CA ARG A 142 0.93 6.79 10.90
C ARG A 142 0.52 6.58 12.36
N ALA A 143 1.49 6.50 13.26
CA ALA A 143 1.29 6.07 14.64
C ALA A 143 0.17 6.80 15.41
N PRO A 144 0.03 8.14 15.35
CA PRO A 144 -1.03 8.86 16.08
C PRO A 144 -2.45 8.41 15.72
N TRP A 145 -2.66 7.99 14.47
CA TRP A 145 -3.97 7.66 13.89
C TRP A 145 -4.37 6.19 14.07
N ARG A 146 -3.46 5.32 14.54
CA ARG A 146 -3.71 3.88 14.69
C ARG A 146 -4.82 3.56 15.71
N ARG A 147 -5.25 2.29 15.74
CA ARG A 147 -6.25 1.73 16.68
C ARG A 147 -7.65 2.37 16.59
N ARG A 148 -7.97 2.99 15.46
CA ARG A 148 -9.29 3.62 15.16
C ARG A 148 -10.05 2.94 14.02
N GLY A 149 -9.67 1.70 13.71
CA GLY A 149 -10.28 0.91 12.62
C GLY A 149 -9.94 1.38 11.21
N LEU A 150 -8.91 2.21 11.03
CA LEU A 150 -8.51 2.76 9.74
C LEU A 150 -7.88 1.71 8.82
N GLY A 151 -7.04 0.82 9.36
CA GLY A 151 -6.52 -0.31 8.57
C GLY A 151 -7.64 -1.19 8.01
N ARG A 152 -8.69 -1.47 8.82
CA ARG A 152 -9.89 -2.18 8.36
C ARG A 152 -10.60 -1.42 7.25
N MET A 153 -10.84 -0.12 7.45
CA MET A 153 -11.49 0.73 6.46
C MET A 153 -10.74 0.70 5.12
N MET A 154 -9.40 0.83 5.16
CA MET A 154 -8.56 0.82 3.97
C MET A 154 -8.58 -0.53 3.26
N LEU A 155 -8.34 -1.63 3.98
CA LEU A 155 -8.30 -2.96 3.39
C LEU A 155 -9.68 -3.42 2.89
N SER A 156 -10.75 -3.11 3.62
CA SER A 156 -12.13 -3.36 3.17
C SER A 156 -12.49 -2.58 1.92
N ALA A 157 -11.98 -1.36 1.75
CA ALA A 157 -12.23 -0.56 0.55
C ALA A 157 -11.56 -1.20 -0.69
N VAL A 158 -10.32 -1.69 -0.55
CA VAL A 158 -9.64 -2.42 -1.64
C VAL A 158 -10.35 -3.74 -1.95
N ALA A 159 -10.71 -4.52 -0.93
CA ALA A 159 -11.44 -5.77 -1.11
C ALA A 159 -12.83 -5.56 -1.72
N GLY A 160 -13.55 -4.53 -1.28
CA GLY A 160 -14.84 -4.13 -1.85
C GLY A 160 -14.71 -3.79 -3.33
N ARG A 161 -13.69 -3.00 -3.69
CA ARG A 161 -13.44 -2.65 -5.09
C ARG A 161 -13.14 -3.87 -5.95
N ALA A 162 -12.31 -4.80 -5.47
CA ALA A 162 -12.02 -6.05 -6.17
C ALA A 162 -13.30 -6.88 -6.39
N ALA A 163 -14.15 -6.99 -5.36
CA ALA A 163 -15.42 -7.70 -5.45
C ALA A 163 -16.39 -7.05 -6.46
N GLU A 164 -16.52 -5.72 -6.44
CA GLU A 164 -17.36 -4.96 -7.38
C GLU A 164 -16.99 -5.22 -8.84
N ILE A 165 -15.70 -5.33 -9.15
CA ILE A 165 -15.21 -5.55 -10.52
C ILE A 165 -15.01 -7.04 -10.85
N GLY A 166 -15.50 -7.95 -10.00
CA GLY A 166 -15.56 -9.39 -10.27
C GLY A 166 -14.22 -10.13 -10.16
N MET A 167 -13.24 -9.56 -9.45
CA MET A 167 -11.95 -10.21 -9.18
C MET A 167 -12.11 -11.42 -8.25
N GLY A 168 -11.26 -12.42 -8.43
CA GLY A 168 -11.35 -13.70 -7.73
C GLY A 168 -10.79 -13.68 -6.31
N ARG A 169 -9.82 -12.80 -6.00
CA ARG A 169 -9.18 -12.73 -4.69
C ARG A 169 -8.45 -11.41 -4.46
N VAL A 170 -8.20 -11.09 -3.19
CA VAL A 170 -7.23 -10.09 -2.74
C VAL A 170 -6.22 -10.77 -1.83
N GLU A 171 -4.93 -10.54 -2.07
CA GLU A 171 -3.83 -11.21 -1.37
C GLU A 171 -2.82 -10.19 -0.84
N TRP A 172 -2.14 -10.52 0.26
CA TRP A 172 -1.04 -9.75 0.84
C TRP A 172 -0.21 -10.67 1.74
N CYS A 173 0.97 -10.22 2.13
CA CYS A 173 1.82 -10.93 3.07
C CYS A 173 1.73 -10.33 4.47
N VAL A 174 1.95 -11.17 5.48
CA VAL A 174 2.08 -10.78 6.88
C VAL A 174 3.30 -11.48 7.45
N LEU A 175 4.05 -10.78 8.30
CA LEU A 175 5.17 -11.37 9.01
C LEU A 175 4.65 -12.37 10.06
N ASP A 176 5.26 -13.55 10.12
CA ASP A 176 4.82 -14.67 10.95
C ASP A 176 4.76 -14.36 12.45
N TRP A 177 5.60 -13.45 12.91
CA TRP A 177 5.63 -12.98 14.30
C TRP A 177 4.52 -11.98 14.64
N ASN A 178 3.83 -11.39 13.65
CA ASN A 178 2.85 -10.33 13.87
C ASN A 178 1.45 -10.89 14.14
N GLN A 179 1.30 -11.58 15.28
CA GLN A 179 0.04 -12.23 15.66
C GLN A 179 -1.15 -11.26 15.69
N ASN A 180 -0.94 -10.00 16.12
CA ASN A 180 -1.99 -8.99 16.11
C ASN A 180 -2.53 -8.69 14.69
N ALA A 181 -1.65 -8.70 13.69
CA ALA A 181 -2.06 -8.52 12.29
C ALA A 181 -2.74 -9.78 11.76
N ILE A 182 -2.22 -10.97 12.09
CA ILE A 182 -2.82 -12.26 11.73
C ILE A 182 -4.26 -12.35 12.25
N ASP A 183 -4.48 -12.13 13.56
CA ASP A 183 -5.82 -12.17 14.18
C ASP A 183 -6.77 -11.14 13.54
N PHE A 184 -6.22 -9.97 13.19
CA PHE A 184 -6.96 -8.93 12.50
C PHE A 184 -7.42 -9.36 11.10
N TYR A 185 -6.54 -9.98 10.31
CA TYR A 185 -6.83 -10.46 8.96
C TYR A 185 -7.78 -11.67 8.98
N GLU A 186 -7.57 -12.64 9.88
CA GLU A 186 -8.48 -13.77 10.06
C GLU A 186 -9.87 -13.28 10.51
N GLY A 187 -9.93 -12.29 11.42
CA GLY A 187 -11.17 -11.61 11.80
C GLY A 187 -11.81 -10.75 10.69
N MET A 188 -11.17 -10.61 9.53
CA MET A 188 -11.78 -10.08 8.30
C MET A 188 -12.28 -11.18 7.36
N GLY A 189 -11.98 -12.44 7.64
CA GLY A 189 -12.28 -13.59 6.78
C GLY A 189 -11.13 -13.98 5.84
N ALA A 190 -9.92 -13.44 6.04
CA ALA A 190 -8.75 -13.87 5.28
C ALA A 190 -8.23 -15.22 5.80
N GLU A 191 -7.82 -16.09 4.89
CA GLU A 191 -7.11 -17.33 5.22
C GLU A 191 -5.59 -17.07 5.19
N VAL A 192 -4.87 -17.52 6.23
CA VAL A 192 -3.41 -17.36 6.32
C VAL A 192 -2.70 -18.67 5.99
N PHE A 193 -2.06 -18.71 4.81
CA PHE A 193 -1.37 -19.90 4.30
C PHE A 193 0.02 -20.12 4.95
N LYS A 194 0.05 -20.79 6.10
CA LYS A 194 1.28 -21.00 6.89
C LYS A 194 2.40 -21.79 6.21
N GLN A 195 2.07 -22.64 5.24
CA GLN A 195 3.05 -23.47 4.53
C GLN A 195 3.62 -22.80 3.28
N TRP A 196 2.99 -21.71 2.83
CA TRP A 196 3.45 -20.99 1.65
C TRP A 196 4.64 -20.12 2.03
N ARG A 197 5.57 -19.96 1.10
CA ARG A 197 6.82 -19.21 1.28
C ARG A 197 6.95 -18.21 0.14
N ILE A 198 7.36 -17.00 0.47
CA ILE A 198 7.72 -16.00 -0.52
C ILE A 198 9.10 -16.36 -1.04
N CYS A 199 9.21 -16.66 -2.33
CA CYS A 199 10.49 -16.80 -3.01
C CYS A 199 10.86 -15.43 -3.60
N ARG A 200 12.04 -14.90 -3.24
CA ARG A 200 12.50 -13.59 -3.69
C ARG A 200 13.88 -13.69 -4.32
N LEU A 201 14.00 -13.23 -5.56
CA LEU A 201 15.25 -13.06 -6.29
C LEU A 201 15.46 -11.57 -6.56
N THR A 202 16.56 -10.98 -6.06
CA THR A 202 16.82 -9.53 -6.15
C THR A 202 18.30 -9.24 -6.38
N GLY A 203 18.60 -7.99 -6.77
CA GLY A 203 19.97 -7.50 -6.95
C GLY A 203 20.80 -8.36 -7.91
N ALA A 204 22.08 -8.58 -7.55
CA ALA A 204 23.02 -9.34 -8.37
C ALA A 204 22.54 -10.77 -8.70
N ALA A 205 21.75 -11.41 -7.83
CA ALA A 205 21.21 -12.74 -8.10
C ALA A 205 20.15 -12.72 -9.21
N LEU A 206 19.33 -11.67 -9.27
CA LEU A 206 18.39 -11.44 -10.37
C LEU A 206 19.11 -11.01 -11.64
N ASP A 207 20.11 -10.14 -11.51
CA ASP A 207 20.86 -9.59 -12.65
C ASP A 207 21.58 -10.66 -13.48
N LYS A 208 21.93 -11.82 -12.89
CA LYS A 208 22.49 -12.98 -13.60
C LYS A 208 21.61 -13.49 -14.75
N TYR A 209 20.32 -13.19 -14.74
CA TYR A 209 19.36 -13.61 -15.76
C TYR A 209 19.11 -12.54 -16.84
N LYS A 210 19.77 -11.37 -16.76
CA LYS A 210 19.81 -10.43 -17.89
C LYS A 210 20.57 -11.14 -19.02
N GLY A 211 19.88 -11.47 -20.10
CA GLY A 211 20.46 -12.23 -21.21
C GLY A 211 21.79 -11.63 -21.66
N ALA A 212 22.83 -12.46 -21.75
CA ALA A 212 24.03 -12.10 -22.47
C ALA A 212 23.64 -11.93 -23.94
N GLY A 213 23.70 -10.69 -24.45
CA GLY A 213 23.64 -10.47 -25.89
C GLY A 213 24.64 -11.41 -26.56
N GLY A 214 24.14 -12.22 -27.49
CA GLY A 214 24.87 -13.37 -28.03
C GLY A 214 26.29 -13.03 -28.47
N SER A 215 27.25 -13.81 -27.95
CA SER A 215 28.41 -14.23 -28.72
C SER A 215 28.41 -15.75 -28.72
N GLN A 216 28.51 -16.31 -29.91
CA GLN A 216 28.47 -17.74 -30.21
C GLN A 216 29.57 -18.50 -29.47
N GLY A 217 29.26 -19.74 -29.12
CA GLY A 217 30.19 -20.72 -28.58
C GLY A 217 29.52 -22.08 -28.46
N GLU A 218 29.41 -22.74 -29.61
CA GLU A 218 29.37 -24.19 -29.89
C GLU A 218 28.67 -25.16 -28.92
N GLU A 219 27.81 -25.98 -29.52
CA GLU A 219 27.30 -27.27 -29.01
C GLU A 219 28.40 -28.11 -28.34
N GLU A 220 28.09 -28.62 -27.14
CA GLU A 220 28.43 -30.01 -26.85
C GLU A 220 27.22 -30.69 -26.21
N ASP A 221 26.71 -31.64 -26.98
CA ASP A 221 25.72 -32.65 -26.64
C ASP A 221 26.24 -33.53 -25.48
N ALA A 222 25.52 -33.55 -24.36
CA ALA A 222 25.57 -34.64 -23.41
C ALA A 222 24.27 -34.70 -22.61
N GLY A 223 23.44 -35.70 -22.94
CA GLY A 223 22.14 -35.91 -22.34
C GLY A 223 22.13 -36.18 -20.83
N GLY A 224 20.96 -35.96 -20.22
CA GLY A 224 20.75 -36.29 -18.81
C GLY A 224 19.37 -35.89 -18.30
N LYS A 225 18.44 -36.85 -18.38
CA LYS A 225 17.13 -37.01 -17.72
C LYS A 225 16.69 -36.00 -16.64
N ALA A 226 15.45 -35.54 -16.84
CA ALA A 226 14.32 -35.35 -15.92
C ALA A 226 14.53 -35.52 -14.39
N GLU A 227 14.05 -34.54 -13.64
CA GLU A 227 12.92 -34.66 -12.69
C GLU A 227 12.23 -33.30 -12.50
#